data_AF-A0A961DBS3-F1
#
_entry.id   AF-A0A961DBS3-F1
#
_cell.length_a   1.000
_cell.length_b   1.000
_cell.length_c   1.000
_cell.angle_alpha   90.00
_cell.angle_beta   90.00
_cell.angle_gamma   90.00
#
_symmetry.space_group_name_H-M   'P 1'
#
loop_
_entity.id
_entity.type
_entity.pdbx_description
1 polymer ?
#
loop_
_entity_poly.entity_id
_entity_poly.type
_entity_poly.pdbx_seq_one_letter_code
_entity_poly.pdbx_strand_id
1 'polypeptide(L)'
;MRFVALTLLAISFLHAEDKPKFRTDADGPVRASGKKNAKDADTLPDWYQLVDGQFPPEGSAHAVSGELIRIDHLERRFQMRVDRNDSQDRGMWDLPLDAGMLPYGAIWYHGAPAALQDIPLGTHLQGLFYLADPNDKTPPPETWYRRKTPEFDFRRCFRIEDEFSFHTRQKQLWKIDSVDLEAQKLTATLIENGKPVGDGKSKTFDLLGSTVVYKGSGFADLKALQPGQTVLFNLTWVTLYGPGRITDIWLDEAARALATKQQLERHRIHIRERGLPGWVTAVEDEPQFVTVTFFGNVDPKLYDEVAVKDLNAPPPKDGSPPPAEPVGSLAVARESLMTYDPVNDRKRGGILEVKKVPVEPGSSGVQIKLRMDLMLEGYRPNRIVRFYPPTWKVIALPKEEEYFGRE
;
A
#
# COMPACT_ATOMS: atom_id res chain seq x y z
N MET A 1 16.27 42.21 45.10
CA MET A 1 15.03 41.52 44.66
C MET A 1 15.44 40.30 43.87
N ARG A 2 15.25 39.10 44.45
CA ARG A 2 15.53 37.80 43.81
C ARG A 2 14.26 37.36 43.09
N PHE A 3 14.31 37.16 41.78
CA PHE A 3 13.25 36.47 41.04
C PHE A 3 13.70 35.03 40.79
N VAL A 4 13.08 34.10 41.52
CA VAL A 4 13.14 32.66 41.27
C VAL A 4 12.08 32.37 40.21
N ALA A 5 12.51 32.01 39.00
CA ALA A 5 11.62 31.47 37.97
C ALA A 5 11.46 29.97 38.23
N LEU A 6 10.28 29.57 38.70
CA LEU A 6 9.90 28.19 38.92
C LEU A 6 9.39 27.62 37.57
N THR A 7 10.22 26.86 36.87
CA THR A 7 9.82 26.18 35.63
C THR A 7 9.01 24.94 36.01
N LEU A 8 7.69 25.01 35.84
CA LEU A 8 6.78 23.86 35.96
C LEU A 8 7.06 22.87 34.82
N LEU A 9 7.66 21.74 35.16
CA LEU A 9 7.80 20.58 34.28
C LEU A 9 6.39 19.97 34.11
N ALA A 10 5.79 20.11 32.93
CA ALA A 10 4.58 19.37 32.58
C ALA A 10 4.97 17.91 32.33
N ILE A 11 4.68 17.05 33.32
CA ILE A 11 4.80 15.60 33.20
C ILE A 11 3.61 15.14 32.33
N SER A 12 3.89 14.80 31.09
CA SER A 12 2.93 14.14 30.21
C SER A 12 2.64 12.75 30.78
N PHE A 13 1.43 12.57 31.31
CA PHE A 13 0.92 11.26 31.68
C PHE A 13 0.79 10.40 30.42
N LEU A 14 1.61 9.35 30.32
CA LEU A 14 1.38 8.21 29.45
C LEU A 14 -0.05 7.71 29.71
N HIS A 15 -0.93 7.89 28.73
CA HIS A 15 -2.24 7.22 28.75
C HIS A 15 -1.98 5.72 28.76
N ALA A 16 -2.62 5.01 29.69
CA ALA A 16 -2.77 3.57 29.57
C ALA A 16 -3.52 3.30 28.27
N GLU A 17 -2.91 2.57 27.34
CA GLU A 17 -3.62 2.10 26.14
C GLU A 17 -4.76 1.18 26.60
N ASP A 18 -6.00 1.58 26.26
CA ASP A 18 -7.15 0.71 26.38
C ASP A 18 -6.86 -0.61 25.65
N LYS A 19 -7.31 -1.75 26.22
CA LYS A 19 -7.14 -3.05 25.58
C LYS A 19 -7.67 -2.98 24.13
N PRO A 20 -6.92 -3.48 23.14
CA PRO A 20 -7.33 -3.35 21.75
C PRO A 20 -8.64 -4.09 21.54
N LYS A 21 -9.62 -3.41 20.93
CA LYS A 21 -10.96 -3.94 20.66
C LYS A 21 -10.93 -5.15 19.71
N PHE A 22 -9.88 -5.27 18.91
CA PHE A 22 -9.66 -6.32 17.92
C PHE A 22 -8.27 -6.92 18.08
N ARG A 23 -8.07 -8.14 17.58
CA ARG A 23 -6.72 -8.71 17.49
C ARG A 23 -5.87 -7.89 16.52
N THR A 24 -4.62 -7.66 16.89
CA THR A 24 -3.66 -6.88 16.09
C THR A 24 -2.30 -7.55 16.09
N ASP A 25 -1.69 -7.60 14.92
CA ASP A 25 -0.27 -7.94 14.69
C ASP A 25 0.31 -7.10 13.55
N ALA A 26 -0.18 -5.87 13.41
CA ALA A 26 0.10 -5.00 12.27
C ALA A 26 1.59 -4.61 12.08
N ASP A 27 2.43 -4.85 13.09
CA ASP A 27 3.89 -4.64 13.05
C ASP A 27 4.69 -5.90 12.70
N GLY A 28 4.00 -6.98 12.31
CA GLY A 28 4.58 -8.25 11.91
C GLY A 28 3.87 -9.41 12.60
N PRO A 29 3.80 -10.58 11.96
CA PRO A 29 3.02 -11.70 12.47
C PRO A 29 3.42 -11.98 13.91
N VAL A 30 2.43 -12.06 14.80
CA VAL A 30 2.67 -12.51 16.18
C VAL A 30 3.28 -13.90 16.06
N ARG A 31 4.58 -14.04 16.36
CA ARG A 31 5.22 -15.34 16.55
C ARG A 31 4.30 -16.09 17.50
N ALA A 32 3.72 -17.21 17.06
CA ALA A 32 2.88 -18.04 17.91
C ALA A 32 3.72 -18.49 19.10
N SER A 33 3.73 -17.68 20.15
CA SER A 33 4.47 -17.96 21.35
C SER A 33 3.69 -19.02 22.10
N GLY A 34 4.27 -20.21 22.15
CA GLY A 34 3.79 -21.30 22.98
C GLY A 34 2.73 -22.18 22.32
N LYS A 35 2.82 -23.48 22.64
CA LYS A 35 1.73 -24.44 22.42
C LYS A 35 0.43 -23.82 22.92
N LYS A 36 -0.58 -23.74 22.04
CA LYS A 36 -1.95 -23.36 22.41
C LYS A 36 -2.38 -24.19 23.63
N ASN A 37 -2.48 -23.57 24.79
CA ASN A 37 -3.35 -24.12 25.83
C ASN A 37 -4.78 -23.87 25.34
N ALA A 38 -5.57 -24.94 25.20
CA ALA A 38 -6.95 -24.86 24.74
C ALA A 38 -7.85 -23.95 25.61
N LYS A 39 -7.37 -23.52 26.78
CA LYS A 39 -8.05 -22.60 27.70
C LYS A 39 -7.83 -21.10 27.41
N ASP A 40 -6.84 -20.74 26.58
CA ASP A 40 -6.53 -19.32 26.31
C ASP A 40 -7.19 -18.80 25.01
N ALA A 41 -7.77 -19.69 24.19
CA ALA A 41 -8.42 -19.35 22.93
C ALA A 41 -9.66 -18.45 23.10
N ASP A 42 -10.37 -18.56 24.22
CA ASP A 42 -11.58 -17.78 24.55
C ASP A 42 -11.28 -16.34 25.03
N THR A 43 -10.02 -15.90 25.04
CA THR A 43 -9.63 -14.59 25.60
C THR A 43 -9.10 -13.59 24.58
N LEU A 44 -8.89 -14.01 23.33
CA LEU A 44 -8.42 -13.13 22.27
C LEU A 44 -9.62 -12.47 21.56
N PRO A 45 -9.57 -11.15 21.30
CA PRO A 45 -10.61 -10.49 20.51
C PRO A 45 -10.68 -11.07 19.08
N ASP A 46 -11.86 -10.99 18.48
CA ASP A 46 -12.06 -11.39 17.08
C ASP A 46 -11.29 -10.47 16.11
N TRP A 47 -11.06 -10.99 14.90
CA TRP A 47 -10.54 -10.22 13.78
C TRP A 47 -11.60 -9.23 13.27
N TYR A 48 -11.15 -8.08 12.77
CA TYR A 48 -12.05 -7.07 12.25
C TYR A 48 -12.63 -7.47 10.88
N GLN A 49 -13.96 -7.46 10.78
CA GLN A 49 -14.69 -7.57 9.51
C GLN A 49 -14.91 -6.17 8.94
N LEU A 50 -14.51 -5.95 7.68
CA LEU A 50 -14.73 -4.69 6.99
C LEU A 50 -16.24 -4.36 6.90
N VAL A 51 -16.55 -3.07 7.01
CA VAL A 51 -17.90 -2.53 6.86
C VAL A 51 -17.93 -1.67 5.60
N ASP A 52 -18.91 -1.88 4.73
CA ASP A 52 -19.04 -1.10 3.50
C ASP A 52 -19.20 0.40 3.80
N GLY A 53 -18.53 1.23 3.01
CA GLY A 53 -18.52 2.69 3.20
C GLY A 53 -17.73 3.21 4.41
N GLN A 54 -16.99 2.37 5.12
CA GLN A 54 -16.18 2.78 6.27
C GLN A 54 -14.70 2.40 6.09
N PHE A 55 -13.81 3.30 6.49
CA PHE A 55 -12.40 2.96 6.65
C PHE A 55 -12.23 2.08 7.90
N PRO A 56 -11.31 1.10 7.89
CA PRO A 56 -11.10 0.26 9.05
C PRO A 56 -10.38 1.04 10.17
N PRO A 57 -10.58 0.65 11.45
CA PRO A 57 -9.82 1.20 12.57
C PRO A 57 -8.31 0.95 12.41
N GLU A 58 -7.50 1.87 12.92
CA GLU A 58 -6.04 1.70 12.91
C GLU A 58 -5.62 0.44 13.69
N GLY A 59 -4.61 -0.27 13.17
CA GLY A 59 -4.08 -1.49 13.80
C GLY A 59 -4.99 -2.72 13.73
N SER A 60 -6.16 -2.66 13.09
CA SER A 60 -7.13 -3.77 13.09
C SER A 60 -6.88 -4.88 12.06
N ALA A 61 -5.84 -4.73 11.22
CA ALA A 61 -5.50 -5.69 10.17
C ALA A 61 -4.63 -6.85 10.70
N HIS A 62 -4.67 -7.97 10.00
CA HIS A 62 -3.84 -9.16 10.19
C HIS A 62 -2.60 -9.13 9.30
N ALA A 63 -1.41 -9.35 9.86
CA ALA A 63 -0.16 -9.37 9.12
C ALA A 63 0.12 -10.72 8.47
N VAL A 64 0.39 -10.71 7.17
CA VAL A 64 0.81 -11.89 6.40
C VAL A 64 1.98 -11.52 5.52
N SER A 65 3.05 -12.29 5.61
CA SER A 65 4.27 -12.13 4.81
C SER A 65 4.42 -13.30 3.83
N GLY A 66 5.08 -13.06 2.71
CA GLY A 66 5.33 -14.11 1.72
C GLY A 66 5.77 -13.60 0.37
N GLU A 67 5.91 -14.51 -0.59
CA GLU A 67 6.42 -14.21 -1.92
C GLU A 67 5.29 -14.01 -2.93
N LEU A 68 5.36 -12.93 -3.73
CA LEU A 68 4.44 -12.67 -4.82
C LEU A 68 4.64 -13.66 -5.98
N ILE A 69 3.67 -14.54 -6.25
CA ILE A 69 3.80 -15.62 -7.25
C ILE A 69 2.83 -15.50 -8.43
N ARG A 70 1.80 -14.65 -8.33
CA ARG A 70 0.85 -14.37 -9.43
C ARG A 70 0.29 -12.96 -9.28
N ILE A 71 0.08 -12.28 -10.40
CA ILE A 71 -0.48 -10.92 -10.45
C ILE A 71 -1.55 -10.85 -11.54
N ASP A 72 -2.68 -10.22 -11.21
CA ASP A 72 -3.55 -9.51 -12.14
C ASP A 72 -3.61 -8.05 -11.68
N HIS A 73 -2.78 -7.20 -12.28
CA HIS A 73 -2.62 -5.81 -11.84
C HIS A 73 -3.86 -4.95 -12.11
N LEU A 74 -4.67 -5.33 -13.10
CA LEU A 74 -5.88 -4.62 -13.50
C LEU A 74 -7.01 -4.85 -12.51
N GLU A 75 -7.26 -6.10 -12.13
CA GLU A 75 -8.21 -6.41 -11.05
C GLU A 75 -7.62 -6.13 -9.67
N ARG A 76 -6.35 -5.72 -9.60
CA ARG A 76 -5.56 -5.56 -8.37
C ARG A 76 -5.65 -6.81 -7.48
N ARG A 77 -5.56 -7.99 -8.12
CA ARG A 77 -5.54 -9.31 -7.46
C ARG A 77 -4.17 -9.94 -7.59
N PHE A 78 -3.80 -10.74 -6.61
CA PHE A 78 -2.52 -11.44 -6.59
C PHE A 78 -2.58 -12.70 -5.75
N GLN A 79 -1.54 -13.53 -5.90
CA GLN A 79 -1.30 -14.65 -5.01
C GLN A 79 0.06 -14.52 -4.34
N MET A 80 0.08 -14.76 -3.04
CA MET A 80 1.31 -14.83 -2.25
C MET A 80 1.53 -16.26 -1.77
N ARG A 81 2.73 -16.80 -1.96
CA ARG A 81 3.18 -17.98 -1.22
C ARG A 81 3.53 -17.51 0.19
N VAL A 82 2.69 -17.84 1.17
CA VAL A 82 2.87 -17.41 2.56
C VAL A 82 4.14 -18.00 3.14
N ASP A 83 4.84 -17.21 3.96
CA ASP A 83 6.02 -17.64 4.68
C ASP A 83 5.75 -18.89 5.53
N ARG A 84 6.71 -19.81 5.54
CA ARG A 84 6.62 -21.01 6.36
C ARG A 84 6.70 -20.63 7.82
N ASN A 85 5.85 -21.28 8.61
CA ASN A 85 5.89 -21.22 10.05
C ASN A 85 6.10 -22.63 10.58
N ASP A 86 7.11 -22.80 11.44
CA ASP A 86 7.46 -24.09 12.06
C ASP A 86 6.32 -24.66 12.95
N SER A 87 5.33 -23.85 13.33
CA SER A 87 4.13 -24.32 14.02
C SER A 87 3.08 -24.95 13.09
N GLN A 88 3.24 -24.85 11.77
CA GLN A 88 2.32 -25.40 10.78
C GLN A 88 2.73 -26.83 10.39
N ASP A 89 1.74 -27.65 10.06
CA ASP A 89 2.00 -28.94 9.43
C ASP A 89 2.69 -28.74 8.07
N ARG A 90 3.68 -29.59 7.75
CA ARG A 90 4.42 -29.52 6.47
C ARG A 90 3.52 -29.57 5.24
N GLY A 91 2.35 -30.20 5.35
CA GLY A 91 1.37 -30.26 4.28
C GLY A 91 0.71 -28.92 3.94
N MET A 92 0.85 -27.92 4.81
CA MET A 92 0.32 -26.56 4.67
C MET A 92 1.38 -25.55 4.21
N TRP A 93 2.65 -25.94 4.17
CA TRP A 93 3.72 -25.08 3.67
C TRP A 93 3.55 -24.80 2.18
N ASP A 94 4.03 -23.63 1.78
CA ASP A 94 4.10 -23.19 0.38
C ASP A 94 2.72 -23.06 -0.31
N LEU A 95 1.63 -23.06 0.46
CA LEU A 95 0.28 -22.88 -0.06
C LEU A 95 0.00 -21.39 -0.35
N PRO A 96 -0.65 -21.09 -1.48
CA PRO A 96 -0.93 -19.71 -1.88
C PRO A 96 -2.09 -19.11 -1.07
N LEU A 97 -1.94 -17.83 -0.72
CA LEU A 97 -3.01 -16.92 -0.35
C LEU A 97 -3.43 -16.13 -1.59
N ASP A 98 -4.71 -16.21 -1.97
CA ASP A 98 -5.29 -15.40 -3.04
C ASP A 98 -6.03 -14.20 -2.45
N ALA A 99 -5.59 -13.00 -2.83
CA ALA A 99 -6.08 -11.76 -2.27
C ALA A 99 -6.35 -10.69 -3.34
N GLY A 100 -7.25 -9.76 -3.01
CA GLY A 100 -7.51 -8.56 -3.78
C GLY A 100 -7.24 -7.31 -2.95
N MET A 101 -6.63 -6.30 -3.56
CA MET A 101 -6.43 -5.01 -2.91
C MET A 101 -7.78 -4.34 -2.63
N LEU A 102 -7.92 -3.73 -1.47
CA LEU A 102 -9.00 -2.78 -1.20
C LEU A 102 -8.86 -1.56 -2.14
N PRO A 103 -9.96 -0.89 -2.53
CA PRO A 103 -9.91 0.31 -3.36
C PRO A 103 -8.96 1.38 -2.78
N TYR A 104 -8.99 1.54 -1.46
CA TYR A 104 -8.13 2.42 -0.68
C TYR A 104 -6.86 1.76 -0.13
N GLY A 105 -6.59 0.51 -0.50
CA GLY A 105 -5.42 -0.24 -0.07
C GLY A 105 -4.13 0.29 -0.68
N ALA A 106 -3.05 0.25 0.09
CA ALA A 106 -1.75 0.79 -0.24
C ALA A 106 -0.77 -0.26 -0.80
N ILE A 107 0.03 0.13 -1.77
CA ILE A 107 1.11 -0.69 -2.32
C ILE A 107 2.36 0.17 -2.26
N TRP A 108 3.42 -0.35 -1.66
CA TRP A 108 4.71 0.33 -1.57
C TRP A 108 5.82 -0.52 -2.17
N TYR A 109 6.66 0.13 -2.95
CA TYR A 109 7.84 -0.45 -3.55
C TYR A 109 8.97 0.57 -3.48
N HIS A 110 10.19 0.15 -3.14
CA HIS A 110 11.35 1.04 -3.03
C HIS A 110 11.10 2.32 -2.21
N GLY A 111 10.26 2.26 -1.18
CA GLY A 111 9.99 3.36 -0.24
C GLY A 111 8.99 4.41 -0.72
N ALA A 112 8.29 4.17 -1.84
CA ALA A 112 7.25 5.07 -2.35
C ALA A 112 5.97 4.31 -2.71
N PRO A 113 4.81 4.99 -2.83
CA PRO A 113 3.60 4.37 -3.35
C PRO A 113 3.82 3.78 -4.75
N ALA A 114 3.10 2.71 -5.06
CA ALA A 114 3.28 1.95 -6.29
C ALA A 114 1.96 1.39 -6.81
N ALA A 115 1.99 0.88 -8.04
CA ALA A 115 0.97 0.00 -8.60
C ALA A 115 1.42 -1.46 -8.51
N LEU A 116 0.49 -2.41 -8.55
CA LEU A 116 0.83 -3.84 -8.46
C LEU A 116 1.75 -4.32 -9.61
N GLN A 117 1.64 -3.70 -10.78
CA GLN A 117 2.50 -3.94 -11.94
C GLN A 117 3.96 -3.48 -11.77
N ASP A 118 4.23 -2.64 -10.76
CA ASP A 118 5.59 -2.18 -10.48
C ASP A 118 6.41 -3.21 -9.73
N ILE A 119 5.74 -4.17 -9.08
CA ILE A 119 6.38 -5.18 -8.24
C ILE A 119 6.72 -6.41 -9.09
N PRO A 120 8.01 -6.79 -9.19
CA PRO A 120 8.40 -8.02 -9.88
C PRO A 120 7.82 -9.26 -9.20
N LEU A 121 7.43 -10.26 -10.00
CA LEU A 121 7.14 -11.60 -9.48
C LEU A 121 8.37 -12.16 -8.75
N GLY A 122 8.14 -12.89 -7.66
CA GLY A 122 9.18 -13.41 -6.78
C GLY A 122 9.61 -12.45 -5.67
N THR A 123 9.13 -11.21 -5.65
CA THR A 123 9.40 -10.26 -4.56
C THR A 123 8.74 -10.72 -3.27
N HIS A 124 9.50 -10.74 -2.18
CA HIS A 124 8.95 -10.93 -0.83
C HIS A 124 8.24 -9.67 -0.37
N LEU A 125 7.03 -9.83 0.16
CA LEU A 125 6.15 -8.77 0.59
C LEU A 125 5.74 -8.95 2.05
N GLN A 126 5.69 -7.83 2.76
CA GLN A 126 5.07 -7.69 4.06
C GLN A 126 3.67 -7.10 3.84
N GLY A 127 2.62 -7.82 4.24
CA GLY A 127 1.25 -7.41 3.95
C GLY A 127 0.35 -7.32 5.17
N LEU A 128 -0.68 -6.49 5.06
CA LEU A 128 -1.77 -6.36 6.01
C LEU A 128 -3.10 -6.68 5.32
N PHE A 129 -3.88 -7.56 5.94
CA PHE A 129 -5.07 -8.14 5.37
C PHE A 129 -6.25 -8.10 6.34
N TYR A 130 -7.44 -8.08 5.77
CA TYR A 130 -8.71 -8.27 6.45
C TYR A 130 -9.38 -9.55 5.95
N LEU A 131 -10.34 -10.01 6.74
CA LEU A 131 -11.20 -11.14 6.39
C LEU A 131 -11.86 -10.90 5.02
N ALA A 132 -12.06 -11.99 4.28
CA ALA A 132 -12.86 -12.03 3.08
C ALA A 132 -14.27 -11.46 3.35
N ASP A 133 -14.94 -11.02 2.29
CA ASP A 133 -16.36 -10.73 2.42
C ASP A 133 -17.10 -12.04 2.77
N PRO A 134 -18.04 -12.06 3.73
CA PRO A 134 -18.82 -13.27 4.04
C PRO A 134 -19.57 -13.84 2.81
N ASN A 135 -19.84 -13.01 1.82
CA ASN A 135 -20.47 -13.39 0.56
C ASN A 135 -19.46 -13.71 -0.55
N ASP A 136 -18.15 -13.63 -0.31
CA ASP A 136 -17.13 -13.99 -1.29
C ASP A 136 -17.29 -15.46 -1.71
N LYS A 137 -17.58 -15.68 -2.99
CA LYS A 137 -17.70 -17.01 -3.61
C LYS A 137 -16.50 -17.36 -4.48
N THR A 138 -15.45 -16.55 -4.46
CA THR A 138 -14.25 -16.81 -5.25
C THR A 138 -13.64 -18.13 -4.78
N PRO A 139 -13.46 -19.12 -5.68
CA PRO A 139 -12.88 -20.40 -5.30
C PRO A 139 -11.45 -20.19 -4.75
N PRO A 140 -11.01 -21.02 -3.79
CA PRO A 140 -9.61 -21.02 -3.40
C PRO A 140 -8.73 -21.46 -4.59
N PRO A 141 -7.44 -21.09 -4.59
CA PRO A 141 -6.50 -21.63 -5.56
C PRO A 141 -6.52 -23.16 -5.60
N GLU A 142 -6.33 -23.73 -6.78
CA GLU A 142 -6.21 -25.17 -6.92
C GLU A 142 -4.88 -25.64 -6.33
N THR A 143 -4.96 -26.49 -5.32
CA THR A 143 -3.81 -27.05 -4.61
C THR A 143 -3.95 -28.56 -4.51
N TRP A 144 -2.82 -29.22 -4.28
CA TRP A 144 -2.80 -30.66 -4.08
C TRP A 144 -3.66 -31.03 -2.85
N TYR A 145 -4.58 -31.99 -3.04
CA TYR A 145 -5.61 -32.37 -2.07
C TYR A 145 -6.52 -31.23 -1.57
N ARG A 146 -6.67 -30.12 -2.33
CA ARG A 146 -7.50 -28.95 -1.97
C ARG A 146 -7.14 -28.32 -0.60
N ARG A 147 -5.87 -28.39 -0.22
CA ARG A 147 -5.38 -27.76 1.02
C ARG A 147 -5.37 -26.24 0.90
N LYS A 148 -5.45 -25.56 2.04
CA LYS A 148 -5.45 -24.10 2.11
C LYS A 148 -4.40 -23.65 3.11
N THR A 149 -3.75 -22.52 2.83
CA THR A 149 -2.93 -21.84 3.84
C THR A 149 -3.79 -21.52 5.07
N PRO A 150 -3.26 -21.53 6.30
CA PRO A 150 -3.99 -21.06 7.48
C PRO A 150 -4.54 -19.64 7.34
N GLU A 151 -3.94 -18.83 6.46
CA GLU A 151 -4.34 -17.44 6.21
C GLU A 151 -5.48 -17.29 5.18
N PHE A 152 -6.11 -18.39 4.75
CA PHE A 152 -7.02 -18.38 3.59
C PHE A 152 -8.26 -17.49 3.75
N ASP A 153 -8.66 -17.18 4.98
CA ASP A 153 -9.79 -16.29 5.26
C ASP A 153 -9.41 -14.81 5.06
N PHE A 154 -8.13 -14.45 4.98
CA PHE A 154 -7.63 -13.07 4.89
C PHE A 154 -7.39 -12.62 3.44
N ARG A 155 -8.47 -12.38 2.70
CA ARG A 155 -8.39 -12.13 1.25
C ARG A 155 -8.50 -10.66 0.83
N ARG A 156 -8.75 -9.76 1.79
CA ARG A 156 -8.90 -8.31 1.52
C ARG A 156 -7.62 -7.58 1.91
N CYS A 157 -6.75 -7.33 0.95
CA CYS A 157 -5.44 -6.71 1.20
C CYS A 157 -5.57 -5.19 1.40
N PHE A 158 -5.15 -4.71 2.56
CA PHE A 158 -5.07 -3.29 2.88
C PHE A 158 -3.72 -2.69 2.53
N ARG A 159 -2.63 -3.43 2.73
CA ARG A 159 -1.28 -2.94 2.45
C ARG A 159 -0.36 -4.07 2.03
N ILE A 160 0.51 -3.82 1.06
CA ILE A 160 1.70 -4.65 0.78
C ILE A 160 2.92 -3.75 0.57
N GLU A 161 4.06 -4.20 1.06
CA GLU A 161 5.33 -3.48 1.03
C GLU A 161 6.45 -4.47 0.72
N ASP A 162 7.39 -4.12 -0.16
CA ASP A 162 8.66 -4.85 -0.25
C ASP A 162 9.52 -4.64 1.01
N GLU A 163 10.53 -5.49 1.21
CA GLU A 163 11.41 -5.41 2.38
C GLU A 163 12.07 -4.03 2.52
N PHE A 164 12.45 -3.40 1.41
CA PHE A 164 12.94 -2.04 1.38
C PHE A 164 11.93 -1.08 2.02
N SER A 165 10.69 -1.06 1.53
CA SER A 165 9.67 -0.11 1.99
C SER A 165 9.28 -0.38 3.44
N PHE A 166 9.08 -1.65 3.79
CA PHE A 166 8.70 -2.05 5.14
C PHE A 166 9.75 -1.60 6.16
N HIS A 167 11.03 -1.92 5.94
CA HIS A 167 12.07 -1.53 6.88
C HIS A 167 12.33 -0.02 6.88
N THR A 168 12.17 0.67 5.75
CA THR A 168 12.21 2.15 5.72
C THR A 168 11.13 2.75 6.62
N ARG A 169 9.89 2.25 6.52
CA ARG A 169 8.76 2.71 7.35
C ARG A 169 9.00 2.43 8.84
N GLN A 170 9.57 1.27 9.15
CA GLN A 170 9.96 0.89 10.51
C GLN A 170 11.25 1.58 10.99
N LYS A 171 11.88 2.46 10.19
CA LYS A 171 13.16 3.14 10.50
C LYS A 171 14.30 2.15 10.81
N GLN A 172 14.27 1.01 10.13
CA GLN A 172 15.22 -0.08 10.28
C GLN A 172 16.17 -0.15 9.09
N LEU A 173 17.40 -0.60 9.36
CA LEU A 173 18.42 -0.89 8.35
C LEU A 173 19.12 -2.20 8.70
N TRP A 174 19.62 -2.92 7.71
CA TRP A 174 20.47 -4.08 7.93
C TRP A 174 21.93 -3.65 8.02
N LYS A 175 22.59 -3.89 9.15
CA LYS A 175 24.03 -3.71 9.28
C LYS A 175 24.74 -4.98 8.81
N ILE A 176 25.62 -4.88 7.81
CA ILE A 176 26.42 -5.99 7.34
C ILE A 176 27.43 -6.38 8.43
N ASP A 177 27.40 -7.63 8.86
CA ASP A 177 28.35 -8.19 9.81
C ASP A 177 29.52 -8.85 9.08
N SER A 178 29.23 -9.62 8.03
CA SER A 178 30.24 -10.25 7.17
C SER A 178 29.69 -10.54 5.77
N VAL A 179 30.61 -10.67 4.81
CA VAL A 179 30.32 -11.04 3.42
C VAL A 179 31.28 -12.14 3.01
N ASP A 180 30.74 -13.27 2.55
CA ASP A 180 31.50 -14.39 2.00
C ASP A 180 31.11 -14.55 0.53
N LEU A 181 31.95 -14.03 -0.38
CA LEU A 181 31.68 -14.06 -1.81
C LEU A 181 31.96 -15.43 -2.43
N GLU A 182 32.75 -16.29 -1.79
CA GLU A 182 32.98 -17.65 -2.27
C GLU A 182 31.76 -18.52 -2.00
N ALA A 183 31.22 -18.44 -0.77
CA ALA A 183 29.99 -19.12 -0.39
C ALA A 183 28.71 -18.41 -0.87
N GLN A 184 28.84 -17.20 -1.45
CA GLN A 184 27.72 -16.33 -1.83
C GLN A 184 26.76 -16.07 -0.67
N LYS A 185 27.29 -15.59 0.46
CA LYS A 185 26.54 -15.31 1.68
C LYS A 185 26.78 -13.89 2.17
N LEU A 186 25.72 -13.27 2.69
CA LEU A 186 25.78 -12.02 3.44
C LEU A 186 25.16 -12.25 4.81
N THR A 187 25.92 -11.98 5.88
CA THR A 187 25.42 -12.02 7.25
C THR A 187 25.20 -10.59 7.74
N ALA A 188 24.01 -10.32 8.28
CA ALA A 188 23.64 -8.98 8.73
C ALA A 188 22.71 -9.01 9.95
N THR A 189 22.80 -7.94 10.74
CA THR A 189 21.94 -7.69 11.91
C THR A 189 21.00 -6.52 11.61
N LEU A 190 19.70 -6.70 11.85
CA LEU A 190 18.72 -5.62 11.72
C LEU A 190 18.88 -4.63 12.87
N ILE A 191 18.99 -3.35 12.54
CA ILE A 191 19.16 -2.26 13.51
C ILE A 191 18.09 -1.19 13.35
N GLU A 192 17.70 -0.59 14.47
CA GLU A 192 16.87 0.62 14.55
C GLU A 192 17.55 1.58 15.52
N ASN A 193 17.73 2.84 15.12
CA ASN A 193 18.40 3.87 15.95
C ASN A 193 19.76 3.41 16.52
N GLY A 194 20.52 2.65 15.73
CA GLY A 194 21.85 2.14 16.10
C GLY A 194 21.85 0.93 17.04
N LYS A 195 20.68 0.37 17.40
CA LYS A 195 20.55 -0.79 18.27
C LYS A 195 19.97 -1.99 17.52
N PRO A 196 20.41 -3.22 17.80
CA PRO A 196 19.76 -4.42 17.25
C PRO A 196 18.28 -4.48 17.65
N VAL A 197 17.43 -4.91 16.72
CA VAL A 197 15.99 -5.13 16.95
C VAL A 197 15.61 -6.60 16.86
N GLY A 198 14.41 -6.94 17.37
CA GLY A 198 13.94 -8.32 17.43
C GLY A 198 14.74 -9.16 18.43
N ASP A 199 15.19 -10.33 18.03
CA ASP A 199 16.08 -11.18 18.86
C ASP A 199 17.54 -10.73 18.82
N GLY A 200 17.87 -9.66 18.08
CA GLY A 200 19.21 -9.12 17.95
C GLY A 200 20.21 -10.06 17.30
N LYS A 201 19.74 -11.16 16.67
CA LYS A 201 20.61 -12.16 16.05
C LYS A 201 20.88 -11.79 14.59
N SER A 202 22.13 -11.96 14.18
CA SER A 202 22.50 -11.93 12.78
C SER A 202 21.73 -13.00 12.00
N LYS A 203 21.29 -12.63 10.78
CA LYS A 203 20.75 -13.56 9.79
C LYS A 203 21.71 -13.68 8.63
N THR A 204 21.77 -14.86 8.04
CA THR A 204 22.58 -15.12 6.84
C THR A 204 21.65 -15.29 5.65
N PHE A 205 21.85 -14.43 4.66
CA PHE A 205 21.11 -14.40 3.40
C PHE A 205 21.98 -14.95 2.27
N ASP A 206 21.33 -15.51 1.25
CA ASP A 206 22.03 -15.88 0.01
C ASP A 206 22.28 -14.63 -0.84
N LEU A 207 23.49 -14.50 -1.37
CA LEU A 207 23.80 -13.64 -2.50
C LEU A 207 23.62 -14.45 -3.79
N LEU A 208 23.22 -13.76 -4.85
CA LEU A 208 23.14 -14.31 -6.19
C LEU A 208 24.21 -13.64 -7.05
N GLY A 209 24.73 -14.35 -8.04
CA GLY A 209 25.59 -13.74 -9.06
C GLY A 209 24.89 -12.62 -9.84
N SER A 210 23.55 -12.60 -9.81
CA SER A 210 22.69 -11.55 -10.39
C SER A 210 22.22 -10.50 -9.38
N THR A 211 22.65 -10.55 -8.11
CA THR A 211 22.25 -9.55 -7.11
C THR A 211 22.71 -8.16 -7.57
N VAL A 212 21.76 -7.24 -7.68
CA VAL A 212 22.02 -5.88 -8.16
C VAL A 212 22.45 -5.02 -6.98
N VAL A 213 23.66 -4.44 -7.06
CA VAL A 213 24.21 -3.60 -6.00
C VAL A 213 24.12 -2.14 -6.40
N TYR A 214 23.27 -1.37 -5.72
CA TYR A 214 23.10 0.06 -5.93
C TYR A 214 23.99 0.87 -4.99
N LYS A 215 24.71 1.85 -5.56
CA LYS A 215 25.60 2.75 -4.83
C LYS A 215 25.58 4.15 -5.45
N GLY A 216 25.34 5.18 -4.66
CA GLY A 216 25.16 6.54 -5.16
C GLY A 216 24.06 6.59 -6.24
N SER A 217 24.41 7.01 -7.45
CA SER A 217 23.49 7.09 -8.59
C SER A 217 23.67 5.98 -9.63
N GLY A 218 24.35 4.89 -9.30
CA GLY A 218 24.67 3.82 -10.24
C GLY A 218 24.80 2.45 -9.58
N PHE A 219 25.52 1.56 -10.25
CA PHE A 219 25.75 0.19 -9.83
C PHE A 219 27.18 -0.04 -9.36
N ALA A 220 27.34 -1.01 -8.47
CA ALA A 220 28.63 -1.52 -8.02
C ALA A 220 28.72 -3.04 -8.21
N ASP A 221 29.94 -3.58 -8.09
CA ASP A 221 30.18 -5.03 -8.02
C ASP A 221 29.89 -5.55 -6.59
N LEU A 222 29.60 -6.85 -6.43
CA LEU A 222 29.43 -7.49 -5.12
C LEU A 222 30.61 -7.26 -4.17
N LYS A 223 31.84 -7.08 -4.71
CA LYS A 223 33.04 -6.72 -3.93
C LYS A 223 32.93 -5.39 -3.19
N ALA A 224 31.96 -4.54 -3.55
CA ALA A 224 31.71 -3.27 -2.86
C ALA A 224 30.98 -3.43 -1.52
N LEU A 225 30.44 -4.62 -1.23
CA LEU A 225 29.84 -4.95 0.06
C LEU A 225 30.93 -5.04 1.12
N GLN A 226 30.76 -4.30 2.22
CA GLN A 226 31.74 -4.23 3.30
C GLN A 226 31.07 -4.36 4.67
N PRO A 227 31.68 -5.09 5.63
CA PRO A 227 31.23 -5.10 7.01
C PRO A 227 31.08 -3.69 7.60
N GLY A 228 30.07 -3.50 8.42
CA GLY A 228 29.73 -2.24 9.08
C GLY A 228 28.83 -1.31 8.26
N GLN A 229 28.63 -1.55 6.96
CA GLN A 229 27.68 -0.79 6.15
C GLN A 229 26.24 -1.06 6.58
N THR A 230 25.39 -0.03 6.47
CA THR A 230 23.94 -0.14 6.70
C THR A 230 23.20 -0.07 5.38
N VAL A 231 22.47 -1.13 5.07
CA VAL A 231 21.84 -1.36 3.77
C VAL A 231 20.35 -1.59 3.92
N LEU A 232 19.63 -1.43 2.80
CA LEU A 232 18.34 -2.07 2.57
C LEU A 232 18.51 -3.06 1.43
N PHE A 233 17.66 -4.08 1.39
CA PHE A 233 17.62 -5.02 0.29
C PHE A 233 16.22 -5.61 0.13
N ASN A 234 15.94 -6.10 -1.07
CA ASN A 234 14.76 -6.91 -1.35
C ASN A 234 15.13 -8.39 -1.41
N LEU A 235 14.15 -9.23 -1.05
CA LEU A 235 14.32 -10.66 -0.88
C LEU A 235 13.42 -11.45 -1.83
N THR A 236 13.87 -12.66 -2.13
CA THR A 236 13.07 -13.74 -2.72
C THR A 236 13.33 -15.05 -1.98
N TRP A 237 12.43 -16.02 -2.11
CA TRP A 237 12.55 -17.38 -1.56
C TRP A 237 12.73 -17.42 -0.04
N VAL A 238 12.16 -16.43 0.65
CA VAL A 238 12.15 -16.34 2.12
C VAL A 238 11.45 -17.57 2.68
N THR A 239 12.00 -18.14 3.76
CA THR A 239 11.63 -19.39 4.43
C THR A 239 11.76 -20.68 3.59
N LEU A 240 11.79 -20.59 2.26
CA LEU A 240 12.01 -21.75 1.38
C LEU A 240 13.44 -22.29 1.53
N TYR A 241 14.42 -21.38 1.56
CA TYR A 241 15.84 -21.67 1.73
C TYR A 241 16.48 -20.78 2.81
N GLY A 242 15.84 -20.71 3.99
CA GLY A 242 16.32 -19.89 5.12
C GLY A 242 15.81 -18.45 5.08
N PRO A 243 16.58 -17.46 5.56
CA PRO A 243 16.14 -16.05 5.63
C PRO A 243 15.82 -15.38 4.29
N GLY A 244 16.21 -15.98 3.16
CA GLY A 244 15.93 -15.49 1.82
C GLY A 244 17.18 -15.20 1.00
N ARG A 245 16.96 -14.84 -0.26
CA ARG A 245 18.00 -14.50 -1.24
C ARG A 245 17.88 -13.04 -1.63
N ILE A 246 18.98 -12.33 -1.65
CA ILE A 246 19.02 -10.89 -1.96
C ILE A 246 18.94 -10.70 -3.48
N THR A 247 17.90 -10.02 -3.97
CA THR A 247 17.79 -9.67 -5.40
C THR A 247 18.46 -8.32 -5.68
N ASP A 248 18.25 -7.36 -4.79
CA ASP A 248 18.68 -5.97 -4.91
C ASP A 248 19.17 -5.48 -3.54
N ILE A 249 20.27 -4.72 -3.51
CA ILE A 249 20.84 -4.17 -2.29
C ILE A 249 21.30 -2.72 -2.49
N TRP A 250 20.90 -1.83 -1.59
CA TRP A 250 21.23 -0.40 -1.62
C TRP A 250 22.23 -0.07 -0.52
N LEU A 251 23.46 0.26 -0.92
CA LEU A 251 24.60 0.40 0.00
C LEU A 251 24.60 1.70 0.81
N ASP A 252 23.98 2.75 0.30
CA ASP A 252 24.05 4.09 0.86
C ASP A 252 22.74 4.86 0.71
N GLU A 253 22.66 5.98 1.42
CA GLU A 253 21.47 6.85 1.45
C GLU A 253 21.15 7.43 0.08
N ALA A 254 22.16 7.78 -0.70
CA ALA A 254 21.96 8.35 -2.03
C ALA A 254 21.28 7.33 -2.98
N ALA A 255 21.70 6.06 -2.93
CA ALA A 255 21.08 4.98 -3.69
C ALA A 255 19.63 4.75 -3.27
N ARG A 256 19.35 4.70 -1.96
CA ARG A 256 17.99 4.54 -1.43
C ARG A 256 17.08 5.69 -1.85
N ALA A 257 17.53 6.93 -1.64
CA ALA A 257 16.78 8.13 -2.00
C ALA A 257 16.50 8.22 -3.50
N LEU A 258 17.43 7.79 -4.35
CA LEU A 258 17.23 7.75 -5.80
C LEU A 258 16.16 6.72 -6.18
N ALA A 259 16.19 5.51 -5.61
CA ALA A 259 15.20 4.47 -5.86
C ALA A 259 13.79 4.93 -5.45
N THR A 260 13.66 5.51 -4.24
CA THR A 260 12.40 6.09 -3.76
C THR A 260 11.90 7.21 -4.65
N LYS A 261 12.78 8.13 -5.07
CA LYS A 261 12.39 9.22 -5.98
C LYS A 261 11.86 8.70 -7.32
N GLN A 262 12.55 7.73 -7.92
CA GLN A 262 12.14 7.18 -9.22
C GLN A 262 10.79 6.46 -9.14
N GLN A 263 10.57 5.66 -8.09
CA GLN A 263 9.29 5.01 -7.90
C GLN A 263 8.17 6.01 -7.62
N LEU A 264 8.44 7.07 -6.85
CA LEU A 264 7.48 8.15 -6.61
C LEU A 264 7.06 8.87 -7.90
N GLU A 265 8.00 9.17 -8.80
CA GLU A 265 7.64 9.77 -10.10
C GLU A 265 6.81 8.82 -10.96
N ARG A 266 7.13 7.51 -10.96
CA ARG A 266 6.31 6.51 -11.66
C ARG A 266 4.88 6.50 -11.14
N HIS A 267 4.71 6.50 -9.82
CA HIS A 267 3.38 6.59 -9.19
C HIS A 267 2.63 7.85 -9.58
N ARG A 268 3.30 9.01 -9.57
CA ARG A 268 2.68 10.27 -9.99
C ARG A 268 2.19 10.21 -11.43
N ILE A 269 2.97 9.65 -12.34
CA ILE A 269 2.57 9.45 -13.73
C ILE A 269 1.34 8.52 -13.79
N HIS A 270 1.41 7.36 -13.12
CA HIS A 270 0.32 6.40 -13.08
C HIS A 270 -1.00 7.01 -12.60
N ILE A 271 -0.96 7.81 -11.53
CA ILE A 271 -2.14 8.51 -10.99
C ILE A 271 -2.62 9.63 -11.93
N ARG A 272 -1.72 10.42 -12.53
CA ARG A 272 -2.13 11.49 -13.47
C ARG A 272 -2.85 10.94 -14.69
N GLU A 273 -2.44 9.79 -15.19
CA GLU A 273 -3.08 9.12 -16.33
C GLU A 273 -4.46 8.52 -15.99
N ARG A 274 -4.64 8.06 -14.74
CA ARG A 274 -5.84 7.31 -14.31
C ARG A 274 -6.77 8.07 -13.36
N GLY A 275 -6.42 9.30 -12.99
CA GLY A 275 -7.17 10.16 -12.08
C GLY A 275 -6.97 9.82 -10.60
N LEU A 276 -7.30 10.79 -9.74
CA LEU A 276 -7.27 10.65 -8.29
C LEU A 276 -8.39 9.70 -7.82
N PRO A 277 -8.07 8.58 -7.15
CA PRO A 277 -9.07 7.66 -6.66
C PRO A 277 -9.73 8.16 -5.38
N GLY A 278 -11.02 7.93 -5.27
CA GLY A 278 -11.80 8.20 -4.08
C GLY A 278 -13.14 7.48 -4.13
N TRP A 279 -13.93 7.67 -3.08
CA TRP A 279 -15.32 7.23 -3.07
C TRP A 279 -16.26 8.41 -2.87
N VAL A 280 -17.51 8.21 -3.29
CA VAL A 280 -18.59 9.15 -3.02
C VAL A 280 -19.05 8.96 -1.59
N THR A 281 -19.05 10.02 -0.79
CA THR A 281 -19.48 10.01 0.61
C THR A 281 -20.88 10.58 0.80
N ALA A 282 -21.30 11.52 -0.05
CA ALA A 282 -22.63 12.13 0.00
C ALA A 282 -23.08 12.57 -1.40
N VAL A 283 -24.39 12.56 -1.62
CA VAL A 283 -25.03 12.99 -2.86
C VAL A 283 -26.29 13.77 -2.54
N GLU A 284 -26.50 14.88 -3.24
CA GLU A 284 -27.74 15.66 -3.19
C GLU A 284 -28.27 15.75 -4.64
N ASP A 285 -29.33 15.00 -4.97
CA ASP A 285 -29.77 14.81 -6.36
C ASP A 285 -30.32 16.08 -7.01
N GLU A 286 -31.18 16.83 -6.30
CA GLU A 286 -31.81 18.05 -6.83
C GLU A 286 -30.79 19.13 -7.23
N PRO A 287 -29.81 19.50 -6.39
CA PRO A 287 -28.75 20.42 -6.79
C PRO A 287 -27.60 19.75 -7.56
N GLN A 288 -27.65 18.43 -7.76
CA GLN A 288 -26.63 17.62 -8.44
C GLN A 288 -25.25 17.70 -7.76
N PHE A 289 -25.24 17.68 -6.42
CA PHE A 289 -23.99 17.72 -5.66
C PHE A 289 -23.47 16.32 -5.37
N VAL A 290 -22.16 16.13 -5.56
CA VAL A 290 -21.43 14.90 -5.25
C VAL A 290 -20.25 15.24 -4.36
N THR A 291 -20.15 14.60 -3.21
CA THR A 291 -19.03 14.75 -2.29
C THR A 291 -18.11 13.53 -2.39
N VAL A 292 -16.81 13.74 -2.65
CA VAL A 292 -15.82 12.68 -2.84
C VAL A 292 -14.73 12.80 -1.78
N THR A 293 -14.44 11.71 -1.07
CA THR A 293 -13.27 11.59 -0.20
C THR A 293 -12.20 10.79 -0.94
N PHE A 294 -10.98 11.34 -1.05
CA PHE A 294 -9.89 10.69 -1.76
C PHE A 294 -9.14 9.67 -0.90
N PHE A 295 -8.61 8.62 -1.53
CA PHE A 295 -7.88 7.54 -0.86
C PHE A 295 -6.41 7.87 -0.57
N GLY A 296 -5.89 7.44 0.58
CA GLY A 296 -4.57 7.85 1.09
C GLY A 296 -3.35 7.30 0.33
N ASN A 297 -3.50 6.27 -0.52
CA ASN A 297 -2.37 5.71 -1.28
C ASN A 297 -2.05 6.53 -2.55
N VAL A 298 -1.90 7.84 -2.38
CA VAL A 298 -1.57 8.81 -3.42
C VAL A 298 -0.53 9.77 -2.85
N ASP A 299 0.42 10.23 -3.67
CA ASP A 299 1.33 11.28 -3.21
C ASP A 299 0.51 12.53 -2.84
N PRO A 300 0.60 13.04 -1.59
CA PRO A 300 -0.16 14.19 -1.16
C PRO A 300 -0.03 15.42 -2.06
N LYS A 301 1.11 15.58 -2.75
CA LYS A 301 1.33 16.70 -3.69
C LYS A 301 0.33 16.73 -4.85
N LEU A 302 -0.24 15.58 -5.23
CA LEU A 302 -1.24 15.55 -6.29
C LEU A 302 -2.57 16.13 -5.85
N TYR A 303 -2.85 16.19 -4.54
CA TYR A 303 -4.05 16.85 -4.03
C TYR A 303 -3.96 18.37 -4.08
N ASP A 304 -2.75 18.93 -4.09
CA ASP A 304 -2.53 20.36 -4.25
C ASP A 304 -2.95 20.84 -5.65
N GLU A 305 -3.09 19.92 -6.62
CA GLU A 305 -3.47 20.21 -8.00
C GLU A 305 -5.01 20.19 -8.24
N VAL A 306 -5.79 19.69 -7.27
CA VAL A 306 -7.24 19.38 -7.41
C VAL A 306 -8.07 20.56 -7.92
N ALA A 307 -7.82 21.77 -7.41
CA ALA A 307 -8.59 22.97 -7.70
C ALA A 307 -7.78 24.05 -8.45
N VAL A 308 -6.62 23.68 -9.01
CA VAL A 308 -5.83 24.61 -9.83
C VAL A 308 -6.62 24.91 -11.10
N LYS A 309 -6.89 26.20 -11.35
CA LYS A 309 -7.56 26.63 -12.58
C LYS A 309 -6.66 26.40 -13.78
N ASP A 310 -7.22 25.83 -14.84
CA ASP A 310 -6.56 25.79 -16.14
C ASP A 310 -6.72 27.15 -16.85
N LEU A 311 -5.63 27.93 -16.87
CA LEU A 311 -5.59 29.24 -17.52
C LEU A 311 -5.62 29.14 -19.06
N ASN A 312 -5.36 27.95 -19.61
CA ASN A 312 -5.33 27.70 -21.05
C ASN A 312 -6.58 26.96 -21.53
N ALA A 313 -7.59 26.78 -20.67
CA ALA A 313 -8.82 26.09 -21.03
C ALA A 313 -9.50 26.83 -22.20
N PRO A 314 -9.90 26.11 -23.28
CA PRO A 314 -10.59 26.74 -24.39
C PRO A 314 -11.94 27.30 -23.91
N PRO A 315 -12.38 28.45 -24.46
CA PRO A 315 -13.66 29.03 -24.10
C PRO A 315 -14.80 28.04 -24.41
N PRO A 316 -15.91 28.07 -23.65
CA PRO A 316 -17.07 27.25 -23.93
C PRO A 316 -17.54 27.38 -25.39
N LYS A 317 -17.83 26.24 -26.04
CA LYS A 317 -18.25 26.20 -27.46
C LYS A 317 -19.59 26.90 -27.71
N ASP A 318 -20.41 27.04 -26.68
CA ASP A 318 -21.71 27.70 -26.70
C ASP A 318 -21.63 29.23 -26.50
N GLY A 319 -20.42 29.78 -26.32
CA GLY A 319 -20.20 31.21 -26.12
C GLY A 319 -20.51 31.70 -24.70
N SER A 320 -20.83 30.80 -23.77
CA SER A 320 -21.00 31.16 -22.35
C SER A 320 -19.67 31.63 -21.72
N PRO A 321 -19.71 32.50 -20.69
CA PRO A 321 -18.49 32.90 -19.99
C PRO A 321 -17.84 31.68 -19.32
N PRO A 322 -16.50 31.63 -19.22
CA PRO A 322 -15.82 30.58 -18.49
C PRO A 322 -16.34 30.49 -17.04
N PRO A 323 -16.48 29.27 -16.49
CA PRO A 323 -16.89 29.09 -15.10
C PRO A 323 -15.99 29.87 -14.14
N ALA A 324 -16.59 30.58 -13.19
CA ALA A 324 -15.84 31.32 -12.18
C ALA A 324 -15.06 30.39 -11.24
N GLU A 325 -15.56 29.17 -11.04
CA GLU A 325 -14.97 28.12 -10.22
C GLU A 325 -14.09 27.19 -11.06
N PRO A 326 -13.05 26.56 -10.48
CA PRO A 326 -12.33 25.48 -11.13
C PRO A 326 -13.30 24.34 -11.51
N VAL A 327 -13.09 23.70 -12.67
CA VAL A 327 -13.94 22.60 -13.15
C VAL A 327 -13.11 21.35 -13.37
N GLY A 328 -13.43 20.29 -12.64
CA GLY A 328 -12.84 18.97 -12.85
C GLY A 328 -13.79 18.03 -13.58
N SER A 329 -13.41 16.76 -13.65
CA SER A 329 -14.29 15.71 -14.18
C SER A 329 -14.19 14.42 -13.37
N LEU A 330 -15.30 13.70 -13.30
CA LEU A 330 -15.46 12.51 -12.47
C LEU A 330 -15.82 11.32 -13.34
N ALA A 331 -15.09 10.21 -13.21
CA ALA A 331 -15.40 8.93 -13.85
C ALA A 331 -15.77 7.90 -12.79
N VAL A 332 -16.73 7.02 -13.12
CA VAL A 332 -17.08 5.87 -12.26
C VAL A 332 -15.98 4.83 -12.40
N ALA A 333 -15.59 4.22 -11.28
CA ALA A 333 -14.59 3.17 -11.23
C ALA A 333 -15.09 1.93 -10.50
N ARG A 334 -14.50 0.78 -10.83
CA ARG A 334 -14.69 -0.48 -10.08
C ARG A 334 -13.88 -0.45 -8.79
N GLU A 335 -14.08 -1.45 -7.92
CA GLU A 335 -13.24 -1.64 -6.73
C GLU A 335 -11.75 -1.80 -7.07
N SER A 336 -11.45 -2.37 -8.24
CA SER A 336 -10.09 -2.46 -8.80
C SER A 336 -9.52 -1.13 -9.28
N LEU A 337 -10.30 -0.05 -9.18
CA LEU A 337 -10.00 1.31 -9.64
C LEU A 337 -9.91 1.49 -11.17
N MET A 338 -10.31 0.48 -11.94
CA MET A 338 -10.49 0.57 -13.39
C MET A 338 -11.72 1.41 -13.73
N THR A 339 -11.60 2.24 -14.75
CA THR A 339 -12.70 2.96 -15.41
C THR A 339 -13.15 2.20 -16.66
N TYR A 340 -14.36 2.48 -17.15
CA TYR A 340 -14.82 1.94 -18.45
C TYR A 340 -14.07 2.60 -19.60
N ASP A 341 -14.39 3.85 -19.91
CA ASP A 341 -13.65 4.68 -20.86
C ASP A 341 -13.56 6.10 -20.28
N PRO A 342 -12.43 6.49 -19.65
CA PRO A 342 -12.33 7.80 -19.03
C PRO A 342 -12.37 8.93 -20.05
N VAL A 343 -12.08 8.68 -21.33
CA VAL A 343 -12.14 9.69 -22.40
C VAL A 343 -13.58 10.10 -22.70
N ASN A 344 -14.52 9.16 -22.66
CA ASN A 344 -15.91 9.39 -23.03
C ASN A 344 -16.89 9.44 -21.84
N ASP A 345 -16.61 8.72 -20.75
CA ASP A 345 -17.58 8.52 -19.67
C ASP A 345 -17.52 9.56 -18.56
N ARG A 346 -16.36 10.22 -18.38
CA ARG A 346 -16.21 11.23 -17.33
C ARG A 346 -17.20 12.37 -17.54
N LYS A 347 -17.84 12.84 -16.47
CA LYS A 347 -18.72 14.02 -16.50
C LYS A 347 -18.04 15.18 -15.80
N ARG A 348 -18.22 16.37 -16.35
CA ARG A 348 -17.66 17.61 -15.79
C ARG A 348 -18.45 18.02 -14.55
N GLY A 349 -17.77 18.71 -13.64
CA GLY A 349 -18.43 19.33 -12.50
C GLY A 349 -17.62 20.47 -11.90
N GLY A 350 -18.32 21.53 -11.49
CA GLY A 350 -17.73 22.67 -10.79
C GLY A 350 -17.28 22.27 -9.40
N ILE A 351 -16.05 22.64 -9.03
CA ILE A 351 -15.49 22.37 -7.71
C ILE A 351 -15.94 23.48 -6.76
N LEU A 352 -16.94 23.17 -5.93
CA LEU A 352 -17.54 24.10 -4.98
C LEU A 352 -16.67 24.26 -3.73
N GLU A 353 -16.06 23.16 -3.28
CA GLU A 353 -15.30 23.11 -2.03
C GLU A 353 -14.18 22.07 -2.12
N VAL A 354 -13.02 22.41 -1.55
CA VAL A 354 -11.96 21.48 -1.19
C VAL A 354 -11.68 21.66 0.30
N LYS A 355 -11.82 20.61 1.10
CA LYS A 355 -11.59 20.68 2.54
C LYS A 355 -10.76 19.52 3.05
N LYS A 356 -10.18 19.72 4.23
CA LYS A 356 -9.52 18.67 4.99
C LYS A 356 -10.52 17.98 5.90
N VAL A 357 -10.42 16.66 5.99
CA VAL A 357 -11.17 15.79 6.90
C VAL A 357 -10.19 14.95 7.72
N PRO A 358 -10.60 14.36 8.85
CA PRO A 358 -9.73 13.46 9.60
C PRO A 358 -9.12 12.38 8.71
N VAL A 359 -7.83 12.12 8.92
CA VAL A 359 -7.13 11.03 8.24
C VAL A 359 -7.51 9.73 8.96
N GLU A 360 -7.88 8.73 8.17
CA GLU A 360 -8.23 7.38 8.61
C GLU A 360 -7.41 6.38 7.79
N PRO A 361 -7.24 5.12 8.23
CA PRO A 361 -6.54 4.09 7.46
C PRO A 361 -7.14 3.88 6.06
N GLY A 362 -6.52 4.47 5.04
CA GLY A 362 -6.99 4.46 3.65
C GLY A 362 -7.58 5.78 3.15
N SER A 363 -7.81 6.77 4.01
CA SER A 363 -8.22 8.12 3.65
C SER A 363 -7.02 9.04 3.45
N SER A 364 -7.08 9.93 2.47
CA SER A 364 -6.09 11.00 2.27
C SER A 364 -6.28 12.20 3.22
N GLY A 365 -7.43 12.28 3.90
CA GLY A 365 -7.85 13.48 4.61
C GLY A 365 -8.26 14.64 3.68
N VAL A 366 -8.43 14.40 2.36
CA VAL A 366 -8.89 15.39 1.39
C VAL A 366 -10.28 15.02 0.86
N GLN A 367 -11.20 15.97 0.91
CA GLN A 367 -12.56 15.83 0.41
C GLN A 367 -12.90 17.00 -0.52
N ILE A 368 -13.65 16.71 -1.58
CA ILE A 368 -14.17 17.70 -2.51
C ILE A 368 -15.69 17.63 -2.60
N LYS A 369 -16.33 18.78 -2.82
CA LYS A 369 -17.74 18.88 -3.22
C LYS A 369 -17.82 19.40 -4.64
N LEU A 370 -18.49 18.63 -5.50
CA LEU A 370 -18.68 18.92 -6.91
C LEU A 370 -20.15 19.22 -7.19
N ARG A 371 -20.42 20.18 -8.08
CA ARG A 371 -21.70 20.30 -8.78
C ARG A 371 -21.55 19.69 -10.16
N MET A 372 -22.20 18.55 -10.41
CA MET A 372 -22.05 17.83 -11.66
C MET A 372 -22.93 18.41 -12.76
N ASP A 373 -22.39 18.52 -13.99
CA ASP A 373 -23.16 18.90 -15.17
C ASP A 373 -24.17 17.81 -15.55
N LEU A 374 -23.85 16.55 -15.24
CA LEU A 374 -24.70 15.38 -15.45
C LEU A 374 -24.46 14.36 -14.32
N MET A 375 -25.55 13.93 -13.68
CA MET A 375 -25.53 12.87 -12.69
C MET A 375 -25.49 11.49 -13.35
N LEU A 376 -24.61 10.61 -12.88
CA LEU A 376 -24.54 9.21 -13.28
C LEU A 376 -24.99 8.30 -12.13
N GLU A 377 -25.49 7.12 -12.47
CA GLU A 377 -25.90 6.11 -11.46
C GLU A 377 -24.72 5.59 -10.62
N GLY A 378 -23.47 5.75 -11.10
CA GLY A 378 -22.28 5.46 -10.31
C GLY A 378 -21.92 6.55 -9.29
N TYR A 379 -22.56 7.73 -9.32
CA TYR A 379 -22.35 8.78 -8.32
C TYR A 379 -23.31 8.58 -7.15
N ARG A 380 -23.11 7.48 -6.41
CA ARG A 380 -23.92 7.11 -5.22
C ARG A 380 -22.99 6.88 -4.04
N PRO A 381 -23.44 7.10 -2.79
CA PRO A 381 -22.63 6.81 -1.62
C PRO A 381 -21.97 5.44 -1.68
N ASN A 382 -20.73 5.35 -1.20
CA ASN A 382 -19.85 4.18 -1.19
C ASN A 382 -19.32 3.75 -2.58
N ARG A 383 -19.79 4.34 -3.68
CA ARG A 383 -19.26 4.02 -5.02
C ARG A 383 -17.89 4.65 -5.25
N ILE A 384 -17.07 3.93 -5.99
CA ILE A 384 -15.68 4.30 -6.29
C ILE A 384 -15.64 5.15 -7.56
N VAL A 385 -14.81 6.18 -7.54
CA VAL A 385 -14.67 7.16 -8.62
C VAL A 385 -13.21 7.54 -8.83
N ARG A 386 -12.91 8.02 -10.04
CA ARG A 386 -11.65 8.69 -10.40
C ARG A 386 -11.95 10.14 -10.73
N PHE A 387 -11.30 11.06 -10.03
CA PHE A 387 -11.39 12.50 -10.31
C PHE A 387 -10.19 12.95 -11.13
N TYR A 388 -10.46 13.74 -12.17
CA TYR A 388 -9.45 14.36 -13.01
C TYR A 388 -9.50 15.88 -12.77
N PRO A 389 -8.45 16.43 -12.13
CA PRO A 389 -8.29 17.87 -11.97
C PRO A 389 -8.32 18.62 -13.30
N PRO A 390 -8.65 19.93 -13.29
CA PRO A 390 -8.80 20.73 -14.50
C PRO A 390 -7.55 20.74 -15.39
N THR A 391 -6.37 20.73 -14.77
CA THR A 391 -5.07 20.83 -15.44
C THR A 391 -4.54 19.49 -15.95
N TRP A 392 -5.20 18.37 -15.62
CA TRP A 392 -4.72 17.04 -16.00
C TRP A 392 -5.23 16.67 -17.38
N LYS A 393 -4.31 16.31 -18.27
CA LYS A 393 -4.66 15.76 -19.57
C LYS A 393 -5.23 14.36 -19.39
N VAL A 394 -6.50 14.18 -19.73
CA VAL A 394 -7.09 12.84 -19.85
C VAL A 394 -6.62 12.22 -21.15
N ILE A 395 -6.05 11.03 -21.05
CA ILE A 395 -5.57 10.22 -22.18
C ILE A 395 -6.41 8.97 -22.31
N ALA A 396 -6.43 8.39 -23.51
CA ALA A 396 -6.91 7.03 -23.69
C ALA A 396 -5.94 6.07 -22.97
N LEU A 397 -6.49 5.14 -22.20
CA LEU A 397 -5.70 4.07 -21.60
C LEU A 397 -5.48 2.97 -22.66
N PRO A 398 -4.48 2.10 -22.50
CA PRO A 398 -4.41 0.89 -23.31
C PRO A 398 -5.71 0.10 -23.17
N LYS A 399 -6.20 -0.48 -24.28
CA LYS A 399 -7.51 -1.14 -24.32
C LYS A 399 -7.62 -2.22 -23.24
N GLU A 400 -6.55 -2.94 -22.96
CA GLU A 400 -6.50 -4.01 -21.96
C GLU A 400 -6.72 -3.48 -20.54
N GLU A 401 -6.43 -2.20 -20.28
CA GLU A 401 -6.66 -1.55 -18.98
C GLU A 401 -8.09 -1.00 -18.81
N GLU A 402 -8.87 -0.96 -19.89
CA GLU A 402 -10.27 -0.59 -19.88
C GLU A 402 -11.13 -1.79 -19.43
N TYR A 403 -12.20 -1.52 -18.68
CA TYR A 403 -13.03 -2.60 -18.12
C TYR A 403 -13.54 -3.61 -19.16
N PHE A 404 -13.89 -3.15 -20.37
CA PHE A 404 -14.45 -3.99 -21.44
C PHE A 404 -13.42 -4.51 -22.44
N GLY A 405 -12.15 -4.11 -22.34
CA GLY A 405 -11.16 -4.39 -23.37
C GLY A 405 -10.46 -5.75 -23.27
N ARG A 406 -10.97 -6.67 -22.45
CA ARG A 406 -10.34 -7.97 -22.12
C ARG A 406 -10.94 -9.17 -22.88
N GLU A 407 -11.90 -8.92 -23.77
CA GLU A 407 -12.48 -9.92 -24.69
C GLU A 407 -11.56 -10.27 -25.86
#